data_AF-A0A839INY3-F1
#
_entry.id   AF-A0A839INY3-F1
#
_cell.length_a   1.000
_cell.length_b   1.000
_cell.length_c   1.000
_cell.angle_alpha   90.00
_cell.angle_beta   90.00
_cell.angle_gamma   90.00
#
_symmetry.space_group_name_H-M   'P 1'
#
loop_
_entity.id
_entity.type
_entity.pdbx_description
1 polymer ?
#
loop_
_entity_poly.entity_id
_entity_poly.type
_entity_poly.pdbx_seq_one_letter_code
_entity_poly.pdbx_strand_id
1 'polypeptide(L)' 'MYVCLCSGVTDQQIRDAIAAGDTDLKALRKKLGVAISCGMCVPDAREILNTESEQLAMDLAIDITNTGQQCAA' A
#
# COMPACT_ATOMS: atom_id res chain seq x y z
N MET A 1 3.19 -11.33 6.48
CA MET A 1 2.48 -12.58 6.12
C MET A 1 2.39 -12.75 4.60
N TYR A 2 2.22 -13.99 4.10
CA TYR A 2 1.87 -14.20 2.69
C TYR A 2 0.40 -13.86 2.46
N VAL A 3 0.15 -12.99 1.49
CA VAL A 3 -1.19 -12.58 1.07
C VAL A 3 -1.61 -13.35 -0.18
N CYS A 4 -0.71 -13.52 -1.16
CA CYS A 4 -0.98 -14.30 -2.36
C CYS A 4 -0.05 -15.51 -2.46
N LEU A 5 -0.60 -16.71 -2.27
CA LEU A 5 0.17 -17.95 -2.39
C LEU A 5 0.52 -18.31 -3.84
N CYS A 6 -0.33 -17.97 -4.82
CA CYS A 6 -0.08 -18.27 -6.23
C CYS A 6 1.18 -17.56 -6.78
N SER A 7 1.42 -16.33 -6.32
CA SER A 7 2.49 -15.47 -6.82
C SER A 7 3.56 -15.19 -5.75
N GLY A 8 3.47 -15.82 -4.57
CA GLY A 8 4.42 -15.62 -3.47
C GLY A 8 4.48 -14.18 -2.95
N VAL A 9 3.35 -13.45 -2.97
CA VAL A 9 3.31 -12.04 -2.55
C VAL A 9 3.01 -11.92 -1.06
N THR A 10 3.83 -11.14 -0.37
CA THR A 10 3.69 -10.82 1.06
C THR A 10 2.99 -9.49 1.26
N ASP A 11 2.45 -9.29 2.46
CA ASP A 11 1.90 -8.02 2.93
C ASP A 11 2.91 -6.87 2.81
N GLN A 12 4.16 -7.08 3.21
CA GLN A 12 5.20 -6.06 3.15
C GLN A 12 5.44 -5.61 1.71
N GLN A 13 5.51 -6.53 0.75
CA GLN A 13 5.65 -6.18 -0.66
C GLN A 13 4.46 -5.35 -1.19
N ILE A 14 3.24 -5.62 -0.71
CA ILE A 14 2.07 -4.83 -1.05
C ILE A 14 2.20 -3.41 -0.46
N ARG A 15 2.56 -3.29 0.82
CA ARG A 15 2.77 -1.99 1.50
C ARG A 15 3.86 -1.16 0.82
N ASP A 16 4.99 -1.78 0.50
CA ASP A 16 6.12 -1.13 -0.19
C ASP A 16 5.70 -0.62 -1.58
N ALA A 17 4.86 -1.38 -2.31
CA ALA A 17 4.34 -0.95 -3.60
C ALA A 17 3.39 0.25 -3.45
N ILE A 18 2.51 0.24 -2.44
CA ILE A 18 1.59 1.35 -2.16
C ILE A 18 2.39 2.61 -1.78
N ALA A 19 3.39 2.50 -0.90
CA ALA A 19 4.27 3.60 -0.54
C ALA A 19 5.06 4.15 -1.74
N ALA A 20 5.35 3.31 -2.74
CA ALA A 20 5.94 3.72 -4.01
C ALA A 20 4.94 4.34 -5.01
N GLY A 21 3.66 4.45 -4.64
CA GLY A 21 2.61 5.10 -5.43
C GLY A 21 1.64 4.17 -6.17
N ASP A 22 1.70 2.85 -5.96
CA ASP A 22 0.74 1.91 -6.55
C ASP A 22 -0.57 1.91 -5.74
N THR A 23 -1.47 2.84 -6.05
CA THR A 23 -2.67 3.14 -5.24
C THR A 23 -3.93 2.36 -5.62
N ASP A 24 -3.84 1.39 -6.53
CA ASP A 24 -4.98 0.53 -6.88
C ASP A 24 -4.57 -0.94 -7.10
N LEU A 25 -5.56 -1.84 -7.02
CA LEU A 25 -5.31 -3.28 -7.18
C LEU A 25 -4.84 -3.65 -8.61
N LYS A 26 -5.07 -2.80 -9.61
CA LYS A 26 -4.61 -3.02 -10.99
C LYS A 26 -3.10 -2.76 -11.09
N ALA A 27 -2.60 -1.71 -10.43
CA ALA A 27 -1.19 -1.40 -10.30
C ALA A 27 -0.46 -2.51 -9.54
N LEU A 28 -1.01 -2.94 -8.39
CA LEU A 28 -0.46 -4.07 -7.63
C LEU A 28 -0.43 -5.37 -8.44
N ARG A 29 -1.50 -5.68 -9.19
CA ARG A 29 -1.52 -6.83 -10.13
C ARG A 29 -0.38 -6.75 -11.13
N LYS A 30 -0.21 -5.60 -11.78
CA LYS A 30 0.82 -5.39 -12.81
C LYS A 30 2.23 -5.51 -12.24
N LYS A 31 2.45 -5.02 -11.02
CA LYS A 31 3.78 -4.96 -10.40
C LYS A 31 4.18 -6.25 -9.67
N LEU A 32 3.27 -6.81 -8.88
CA LEU A 32 3.55 -7.92 -7.95
C LEU A 32 2.97 -9.25 -8.41
N GLY A 33 2.07 -9.26 -9.40
CA GLY A 33 1.36 -10.48 -9.82
C GLY A 33 0.29 -10.97 -8.84
N VAL A 34 -0.05 -10.17 -7.82
CA VAL A 34 -1.13 -10.48 -6.87
C VAL A 34 -2.46 -10.63 -7.60
N ALA A 35 -3.32 -11.57 -7.18
CA ALA A 35 -4.68 -11.73 -7.73
C ALA A 35 -4.77 -11.96 -9.26
N ILE A 36 -3.75 -12.54 -9.89
CA ILE A 36 -3.76 -12.92 -11.31
C ILE A 36 -4.34 -14.33 -11.52
N SER A 37 -4.02 -15.28 -10.63
CA SER A 37 -4.39 -16.70 -10.81
C SER A 37 -5.76 -17.04 -10.20
N CYS A 38 -5.83 -17.39 -8.91
CA CYS A 38 -7.09 -17.84 -8.28
C CYS A 38 -7.95 -16.71 -7.71
N GLY A 39 -7.36 -15.52 -7.47
CA GLY A 39 -8.07 -14.36 -6.94
C GLY A 39 -8.50 -14.42 -5.46
N MET A 40 -8.23 -15.51 -4.73
CA MET A 40 -8.67 -15.66 -3.34
C MET A 40 -8.09 -14.60 -2.39
N CYS A 41 -6.93 -14.03 -2.71
CA CYS A 41 -6.26 -13.00 -1.92
C CYS A 41 -6.80 -11.58 -2.16
N VAL A 42 -7.79 -11.40 -3.05
CA VAL A 42 -8.36 -10.07 -3.37
C VAL A 42 -8.91 -9.33 -2.15
N PRO A 43 -9.72 -9.94 -1.25
CA PRO A 43 -10.21 -9.23 -0.06
C PRO A 43 -9.05 -8.73 0.81
N ASP A 44 -8.11 -9.61 1.16
CA ASP A 44 -6.97 -9.27 2.03
C ASP A 44 -6.06 -8.19 1.40
N ALA A 45 -5.76 -8.30 0.11
CA ALA A 45 -4.97 -7.29 -0.60
C ALA A 45 -5.67 -5.92 -0.66
N ARG A 46 -7.01 -5.92 -0.75
CA ARG A 46 -7.80 -4.69 -0.78
C ARG A 46 -7.95 -4.05 0.61
N GLU A 47 -8.03 -4.85 1.66
CA GLU A 47 -7.99 -4.37 3.04
C GLU A 47 -6.68 -3.62 3.30
N ILE A 48 -5.53 -4.24 2.99
CA ILE A 48 -4.22 -3.58 3.10
C ILE A 48 -4.21 -2.29 2.28
N LEU A 49 -4.66 -2.34 1.01
CA LEU A 49 -4.68 -1.15 0.16
C LEU A 49 -5.47 0.01 0.76
N ASN A 50 -6.66 -0.26 1.28
CA ASN A 50 -7.50 0.78 1.88
C ASN A 50 -6.84 1.36 3.13
N THR A 51 -6.37 0.49 4.05
CA THR A 51 -5.71 0.92 5.29
C THR A 51 -4.47 1.76 5.02
N GLU A 52 -3.60 1.34 4.10
CA GLU A 52 -2.39 2.10 3.79
C GLU A 52 -2.72 3.41 3.06
N SER A 53 -3.72 3.42 2.17
CA SER A 53 -4.12 4.63 1.45
C SER A 53 -4.70 5.68 2.40
N GLU A 54 -5.45 5.25 3.42
CA GLU A 54 -5.95 6.12 4.49
C GLU A 54 -4.81 6.65 5.36
N GLN A 55 -3.86 5.80 5.74
CA GLN A 55 -2.67 6.21 6.50
C GLN A 55 -1.83 7.24 5.74
N LEU A 56 -1.55 7.01 4.45
CA LEU A 56 -0.83 7.96 3.61
C LEU A 56 -1.54 9.31 3.50
N ALA A 57 -2.88 9.30 3.46
CA ALA A 57 -3.67 10.54 3.47
C ALA A 57 -3.58 11.27 4.81
N MET A 58 -3.52 10.54 5.94
CA MET A 58 -3.35 11.12 7.27
C MET A 58 -1.94 11.66 7.50
N ASP A 59 -0.91 10.94 7.06
CA ASP A 59 0.50 11.33 7.24
C ASP A 59 0.82 12.63 6.47
N LEU A 60 0.30 12.78 5.26
CA LEU A 60 0.41 14.02 4.49
C LEU A 60 -0.18 15.23 5.23
N ALA A 61 -1.24 15.01 6.03
CA ALA A 61 -1.87 16.08 6.81
C ALA A 61 -1.01 16.50 8.03
N ILE A 62 -0.23 15.58 8.60
CA ILE A 62 0.68 15.86 9.71
C ILE A 62 1.92 16.61 9.22
N ASP A 63 2.47 16.26 8.05
CA ASP A 63 3.63 16.95 7.48
C ASP A 63 3.35 18.44 7.19
N ILE A 64 2.12 18.80 6.79
CA ILE A 64 1.71 20.22 6.67
C ILE A 64 1.81 20.94 8.02
N THR A 65 1.49 20.27 9.14
CA THR A 65 1.59 20.87 10.48
C THR A 65 3.01 20.89 11.07
N ASN A 66 3.88 19.94 10.70
CA ASN A 66 5.28 19.88 11.15
C ASN A 66 6.21 20.79 10.32
N THR A 67 5.90 21.07 9.06
CA THR A 67 6.71 21.96 8.20
C THR A 67 6.69 23.42 8.69
N GLY A 68 5.74 23.80 9.56
CA GLY A 68 5.71 25.11 10.23
C GLY A 68 6.74 25.30 11.36
N GLN A 69 7.42 24.23 11.82
CA GLN A 69 8.28 24.28 13.01
C GLN A 69 9.79 24.16 12.71
N GLN A 70 10.18 24.07 11.44
CA GLN A 70 11.58 23.88 11.03
C GLN A 70 12.30 25.16 10.55
N CYS A 71 11.63 26.33 10.59
CA CYS A 71 12.25 27.64 10.33
C CYS A 71 12.87 28.30 11.59
N ALA A 72 13.01 27.58 12.70
CA ALA A 72 13.59 28.08 13.95
C ALA A 72 14.80 27.23 14.39
N ALA A 73 15.87 27.23 13.58
CA ALA A 73 17.21 26.82 14.00
C ALA A 73 18.25 27.66 13.26
#